data_AF-A0A496Y9Z3-F1
#
_entry.id   AF-A0A496Y9Z3-F1
#
_cell.length_a   1.000
_cell.length_b   1.000
_cell.length_c   1.000
_cell.angle_alpha   90.00
_cell.angle_beta   90.00
_cell.angle_gamma   90.00
#
_symmetry.space_group_name_H-M   'P 1'
#
loop_
_entity.id
_entity.type
_entity.pdbx_description
1 polymer ?
#
loop_
_entity_poly.entity_id
_entity_poly.type
_entity_poly.pdbx_seq_one_letter_code
_entity_poly.pdbx_strand_id
1 'polypeptide(L)'
;MKTFLKFILLASMLLGLPLLGVFVSGAPVELYLAFPPRSGNVHHAPFSWVAFALYSILIVGILTPFVLRGLKKRAQYGEHERQARSFPWWGWTGVLAGIFSWLLAWTRFPWCRPLQLHTFTPLWLSFIVVMNGLSYRRRGHCLMLDRPLFFIALFPVSAAFWSFFEYLNRFVENWSYVLIPSSGWSYFWRATPPFSTVLAAVLSTREWVNGMAWVSDGFRKWVRIDLRRSRAWASVVLVGAGLGLLGIGVWPNHLFSLLWIAPLVILLSLQALFGEENIF
;
A
#
# COMPACT_ATOMS: atom_id res chain seq x y z
N MET A 1 -23.27 -0.18 13.36
CA MET A 1 -23.17 1.29 13.54
C MET A 1 -21.72 1.77 13.74
N LYS A 2 -20.96 1.22 14.71
CA LYS A 2 -19.57 1.64 14.99
C LYS A 2 -18.63 1.57 13.77
N THR A 3 -18.66 0.45 13.04
CA THR A 3 -17.84 0.26 11.81
C THR A 3 -18.14 1.33 10.75
N PHE A 4 -19.42 1.59 10.50
CA PHE A 4 -19.86 2.58 9.51
C PHE A 4 -19.42 3.99 9.90
N LEU A 5 -19.64 4.39 11.15
CA LEU A 5 -19.21 5.69 11.67
C LEU A 5 -17.70 5.87 11.59
N LYS A 6 -16.91 4.83 11.90
CA LYS A 6 -15.45 4.86 11.79
C LYS A 6 -14.98 5.12 10.36
N PHE A 7 -15.58 4.46 9.37
CA PHE A 7 -15.23 4.69 7.97
C PHE A 7 -15.66 6.08 7.49
N ILE A 8 -16.79 6.60 7.97
CA ILE A 8 -17.17 8.00 7.74
C ILE A 8 -16.12 8.94 8.32
N LEU A 9 -15.75 8.80 9.59
CA LEU A 9 -14.74 9.66 10.21
C LEU A 9 -13.39 9.60 9.49
N LEU A 10 -12.94 8.39 9.13
CA LEU A 10 -11.73 8.22 8.34
C LEU A 10 -11.84 8.95 6.99
N ALA A 11 -12.91 8.71 6.23
CA ALA A 11 -13.11 9.35 4.94
C ALA A 11 -13.19 10.88 5.06
N SER A 12 -13.92 11.39 6.05
CA SER A 12 -14.03 12.83 6.33
C SER A 12 -12.67 13.44 6.67
N MET A 13 -11.82 12.76 7.44
CA MET A 13 -10.48 13.24 7.75
C MET A 13 -9.57 13.22 6.52
N LEU A 14 -9.57 12.12 5.75
CA LEU A 14 -8.74 11.97 4.55
C LEU A 14 -9.11 12.97 3.46
N LEU A 15 -10.40 13.27 3.29
CA LEU A 15 -10.89 14.19 2.28
C LEU A 15 -10.88 15.65 2.77
N GLY A 16 -11.28 15.90 4.02
CA GLY A 16 -11.47 17.25 4.53
C GLY A 16 -10.19 17.95 4.96
N LEU A 17 -9.29 17.26 5.68
CA LEU A 17 -8.14 17.92 6.32
C LEU A 17 -7.11 18.45 5.32
N PRO A 18 -6.73 17.73 4.25
CA PRO A 18 -5.82 18.28 3.24
C PRO A 18 -6.39 19.53 2.55
N LEU A 19 -7.69 19.52 2.21
CA LEU A 19 -8.37 20.69 1.64
C LEU A 19 -8.40 21.87 2.60
N LEU A 20 -8.66 21.61 3.88
CA LEU A 20 -8.61 22.65 4.90
C LEU A 20 -7.19 23.23 5.02
N GLY A 21 -6.16 22.39 4.90
CA GLY A 21 -4.77 22.82 4.83
C GLY A 21 -4.50 23.80 3.68
N VAL A 22 -4.94 23.45 2.48
CA VAL A 22 -4.83 24.32 1.29
C VAL A 22 -5.62 25.62 1.47
N PHE A 23 -6.82 25.56 2.03
CA PHE A 23 -7.62 26.75 2.32
C PHE A 23 -6.91 27.68 3.31
N VAL A 24 -6.31 27.12 4.37
CA VAL A 24 -5.56 27.87 5.38
C VAL A 24 -4.26 28.46 4.82
N SER A 25 -3.62 27.82 3.83
CA SER A 25 -2.43 28.37 3.17
C SER A 25 -2.75 29.50 2.19
N GLY A 26 -4.04 29.78 1.93
CA GLY A 26 -4.49 30.81 0.98
C GLY A 26 -4.39 30.38 -0.48
N ALA A 27 -4.07 29.10 -0.74
CA ALA A 27 -3.98 28.57 -2.09
C ALA A 27 -5.38 28.28 -2.68
N PRO A 28 -5.56 28.41 -4.00
CA PRO A 28 -6.84 28.15 -4.65
C PRO A 28 -7.18 26.65 -4.62
N VAL A 29 -8.18 26.30 -3.81
CA VAL A 29 -8.63 24.92 -3.57
C VAL A 29 -9.05 24.21 -4.87
N GLU A 30 -9.58 24.95 -5.84
CA GLU A 30 -10.03 24.44 -7.14
C GLU A 30 -8.95 23.67 -7.91
N LEU A 31 -7.68 24.08 -7.77
CA LEU A 31 -6.55 23.42 -8.42
C LEU A 31 -6.38 21.97 -7.95
N TYR A 32 -6.70 21.69 -6.68
CA TYR A 32 -6.58 20.38 -6.04
C TYR A 32 -7.83 19.50 -6.28
N LEU A 33 -8.95 20.12 -6.66
CA LEU A 33 -10.20 19.41 -6.98
C LEU A 33 -10.31 19.03 -8.46
N ALA A 34 -9.50 19.63 -9.34
CA ALA A 34 -9.47 19.33 -10.77
C ALA A 34 -9.26 17.84 -11.07
N PHE A 35 -9.96 17.33 -12.09
CA PHE A 35 -9.86 15.94 -12.54
C PHE A 35 -9.90 15.84 -14.08
N PRO A 36 -8.93 15.16 -14.73
CA PRO A 36 -7.75 14.49 -14.20
C PRO A 36 -6.84 15.43 -13.38
N PRO A 37 -6.08 14.90 -12.40
CA PRO A 37 -5.15 15.72 -11.63
C PRO A 37 -4.17 16.44 -12.56
N ARG A 38 -3.95 17.74 -12.32
CA ARG A 38 -2.93 18.54 -13.01
C ARG A 38 -1.70 18.59 -12.11
N SER A 39 -0.53 18.35 -12.70
CA SER A 39 0.75 18.52 -12.00
C SER A 39 1.18 19.99 -12.00
N GLY A 40 2.03 20.36 -11.05
CA GLY A 40 2.62 21.70 -10.93
C GLY A 40 1.98 22.59 -9.87
N ASN A 41 1.12 22.05 -9.01
CA ASN A 41 0.63 22.76 -7.82
C ASN A 41 1.67 22.76 -6.70
N VAL A 42 2.57 21.76 -6.69
CA VAL A 42 3.64 21.63 -5.71
C VAL A 42 5.01 21.92 -6.34
N HIS A 43 5.67 22.97 -5.86
CA HIS A 43 7.08 23.21 -6.18
C HIS A 43 7.96 22.35 -5.26
N HIS A 44 8.51 21.27 -5.81
CA HIS A 44 9.33 20.34 -5.04
C HIS A 44 10.65 20.97 -4.59
N ALA A 45 10.97 20.80 -3.30
CA ALA A 45 12.27 21.13 -2.77
C ALA A 45 13.37 20.30 -3.46
N PRO A 46 14.59 20.85 -3.61
CA PRO A 46 15.71 20.11 -4.17
C PRO A 46 16.10 18.94 -3.25
N PHE A 47 16.85 18.00 -3.80
CA PHE A 47 17.38 16.88 -3.03
C PHE A 47 18.21 17.36 -1.83
N SER A 48 17.96 16.78 -0.66
CA SER A 48 18.66 17.10 0.58
C SER A 48 19.39 15.86 1.12
N TRP A 49 20.72 15.95 1.17
CA TRP A 49 21.57 14.91 1.77
C TRP A 49 21.26 14.69 3.24
N VAL A 50 20.93 15.76 3.97
CA VAL A 50 20.56 15.69 5.39
C VAL A 50 19.27 14.90 5.56
N ALA A 51 18.23 15.24 4.80
CA ALA A 51 16.97 14.50 4.84
C ALA A 51 17.17 13.04 4.44
N PHE A 52 17.92 12.78 3.36
CA PHE A 52 18.26 11.42 2.93
C PHE A 52 18.98 10.63 4.02
N ALA A 53 19.99 11.21 4.68
CA ALA A 53 20.74 10.55 5.74
C ALA A 53 19.84 10.24 6.95
N LEU A 54 19.00 11.19 7.38
CA LEU A 54 18.06 11.00 8.48
C LEU A 54 17.05 9.88 8.18
N TYR A 55 16.44 9.88 6.99
CA TYR A 55 15.52 8.81 6.57
C TYR A 55 16.24 7.46 6.49
N SER A 56 17.44 7.41 5.91
CA SER A 56 18.23 6.18 5.81
C SER A 56 18.60 5.62 7.19
N ILE A 57 19.07 6.46 8.12
CA ILE A 57 19.41 6.05 9.49
C ILE A 57 18.16 5.53 10.21
N LEU A 58 17.02 6.23 10.09
CA LEU A 58 15.77 5.80 10.70
C LEU A 58 15.29 4.45 10.14
N ILE A 59 15.27 4.31 8.81
CA ILE A 59 14.84 3.08 8.13
C ILE A 59 15.77 1.91 8.52
N VAL A 60 17.08 2.10 8.44
CA VAL A 60 18.04 1.07 8.83
C VAL A 60 17.88 0.72 10.31
N GLY A 61 17.84 1.71 11.20
CA GLY A 61 17.68 1.49 12.63
C GLY A 61 16.40 0.72 12.99
N ILE A 62 15.29 1.01 12.32
CA ILE A 62 14.02 0.28 12.50
C ILE A 62 14.12 -1.14 11.92
N LEU A 63 14.69 -1.33 10.73
CA LEU A 63 14.71 -2.64 10.04
C LEU A 63 15.78 -3.59 10.59
N THR A 64 16.92 -3.09 11.06
CA THR A 64 18.04 -3.88 11.57
C THR A 64 17.61 -4.95 12.60
N PRO A 65 16.87 -4.63 13.68
CA PRO A 65 16.47 -5.66 14.64
C PRO A 65 15.57 -6.73 14.00
N PHE A 66 14.72 -6.38 13.02
CA PHE A 66 13.86 -7.34 12.32
C PHE A 66 14.70 -8.27 11.43
N VAL A 67 15.67 -7.73 10.70
CA VAL A 67 16.57 -8.50 9.84
C VAL A 67 17.43 -9.44 10.67
N LEU A 68 18.10 -8.93 11.70
CA LEU A 68 18.97 -9.74 12.58
C LEU A 68 18.18 -10.88 13.25
N ARG A 69 16.97 -10.58 13.73
CA ARG A 69 16.09 -11.62 14.28
C ARG A 69 15.66 -12.61 13.21
N GLY A 70 15.28 -12.14 12.03
CA GLY A 70 14.86 -12.98 10.90
C GLY A 70 15.95 -13.98 10.53
N LEU A 71 17.20 -13.53 10.41
CA LEU A 71 18.36 -14.39 10.15
C LEU A 71 18.58 -15.41 11.27
N LYS A 72 18.55 -14.96 12.53
CA LYS A 72 18.70 -15.86 13.69
C LYS A 72 17.59 -16.92 13.76
N LYS A 73 16.34 -16.51 13.54
CA LYS A 73 15.18 -17.43 13.58
C LYS A 73 15.14 -18.35 12.39
N ARG A 74 15.56 -17.90 11.21
CA ARG A 74 15.73 -18.76 10.04
C ARG A 74 16.79 -19.83 10.26
N ALA A 75 17.90 -19.51 10.93
CA ALA A 75 18.91 -20.51 11.29
C ALA A 75 18.39 -21.51 12.36
N GLN A 76 17.55 -21.07 13.29
CA GLN A 76 17.00 -21.92 14.36
C GLN A 76 15.85 -22.83 13.90
N TYR A 77 14.96 -22.33 13.04
CA TYR A 77 13.76 -23.02 12.58
C TYR A 77 13.89 -23.52 11.14
N GLY A 78 15.02 -23.26 10.48
CA GLY A 78 15.30 -23.71 9.13
C GLY A 78 15.28 -25.24 9.08
N GLU A 79 14.49 -25.77 8.15
CA GLU A 79 14.37 -27.20 7.79
C GLU A 79 13.29 -28.08 8.46
N HIS A 80 12.38 -27.55 9.27
CA HIS A 80 11.11 -28.27 9.52
C HIS A 80 10.04 -27.99 8.44
N GLU A 81 10.45 -27.58 7.23
CA GLU A 81 9.49 -27.43 6.12
C GLU A 81 9.02 -28.82 5.68
N ARG A 82 7.76 -29.14 6.03
CA ARG A 82 7.02 -30.29 5.49
C ARG A 82 7.28 -30.42 3.98
N GLN A 83 7.42 -31.64 3.48
CA GLN A 83 7.68 -31.94 2.07
C GLN A 83 6.90 -31.00 1.14
N ALA A 84 7.63 -30.12 0.46
CA ALA A 84 7.03 -29.15 -0.44
C ALA A 84 6.35 -29.89 -1.59
N ARG A 85 5.09 -29.54 -1.87
CA ARG A 85 4.37 -30.07 -3.04
C ARG A 85 5.05 -29.57 -4.32
N SER A 86 4.68 -30.14 -5.46
CA SER A 86 5.05 -29.56 -6.75
C SER A 86 4.42 -28.18 -6.93
N PHE A 87 5.11 -27.29 -7.65
CA PHE A 87 4.53 -26.01 -8.00
C PHE A 87 3.38 -26.23 -8.99
N PRO A 88 2.18 -25.68 -8.74
CA PRO A 88 1.01 -25.98 -9.56
C PRO A 88 1.17 -25.44 -10.99
N TRP A 89 0.51 -26.09 -11.95
CA TRP A 89 0.56 -25.68 -13.36
C TRP A 89 0.12 -24.24 -13.59
N TRP A 90 -0.92 -23.77 -12.87
CA TRP A 90 -1.39 -22.38 -12.93
C TRP A 90 -0.41 -21.40 -12.28
N GLY A 91 0.47 -21.88 -11.39
CA GLY A 91 1.59 -21.07 -10.91
C GLY A 91 2.59 -20.81 -12.04
N TRP A 92 2.89 -21.83 -12.84
CA TRP A 92 3.75 -21.69 -14.02
C TRP A 92 3.16 -20.78 -15.08
N THR A 93 1.84 -20.81 -15.30
CA THR A 93 1.20 -19.84 -16.21
C THR A 93 1.39 -18.41 -15.72
N GLY A 94 1.32 -18.16 -14.41
CA GLY A 94 1.68 -16.87 -13.80
C GLY A 94 3.14 -16.47 -14.06
N VAL A 95 4.10 -17.41 -13.93
CA VAL A 95 5.52 -17.14 -14.24
C VAL A 95 5.69 -16.75 -15.70
N LEU A 96 5.14 -17.53 -16.63
CA LEU A 96 5.25 -17.29 -18.06
C LEU A 96 4.58 -15.98 -18.49
N ALA A 97 3.38 -15.70 -17.98
CA ALA A 97 2.67 -14.45 -18.22
C ALA A 97 3.45 -13.24 -17.65
N GLY A 98 4.10 -13.41 -16.50
CA GLY A 98 4.95 -12.39 -15.89
C GLY A 98 6.17 -12.07 -16.75
N ILE A 99 6.91 -13.10 -17.20
CA ILE A 99 8.05 -12.94 -18.11
C ILE A 99 7.61 -12.26 -19.41
N PHE A 100 6.51 -12.71 -20.01
CA PHE A 100 5.99 -12.12 -21.24
C PHE A 100 5.61 -10.65 -21.05
N SER A 101 4.88 -10.33 -19.98
CA SER A 101 4.47 -8.95 -19.67
C SER A 101 5.68 -8.05 -19.38
N TRP A 102 6.71 -8.58 -18.73
CA TRP A 102 7.97 -7.88 -18.47
C TRP A 102 8.71 -7.53 -19.76
N LEU A 103 8.83 -8.49 -20.67
CA LEU A 103 9.44 -8.27 -21.98
C LEU A 103 8.67 -7.20 -22.78
N LEU A 104 7.33 -7.25 -22.77
CA LEU A 104 6.50 -6.25 -23.43
C LEU A 104 6.69 -4.85 -22.82
N ALA A 105 6.79 -4.75 -21.50
CA ALA A 105 6.94 -3.48 -20.79
C ALA A 105 8.30 -2.80 -21.08
N TRP A 106 9.39 -3.57 -21.11
CA TRP A 106 10.74 -3.03 -21.11
C TRP A 106 11.47 -3.08 -22.45
N THR A 107 11.19 -4.06 -23.31
CA THR A 107 11.83 -4.15 -24.63
C THR A 107 11.24 -3.16 -25.64
N ARG A 108 10.07 -2.57 -25.32
CA ARG A 108 9.42 -1.48 -26.07
C ARG A 108 9.27 -1.74 -27.58
N PHE A 109 8.84 -2.94 -27.96
CA PHE A 109 8.60 -3.29 -29.36
C PHE A 109 7.67 -2.27 -30.06
N PRO A 110 8.01 -1.79 -31.27
CA PRO A 110 7.23 -0.76 -31.97
C PRO A 110 5.75 -1.14 -32.17
N TRP A 111 5.47 -2.40 -32.47
CA TRP A 111 4.12 -2.94 -32.67
C TRP A 111 3.31 -3.11 -31.37
N CYS A 112 3.97 -3.09 -30.19
CA CYS A 112 3.31 -3.19 -28.89
C CYS A 112 3.00 -1.84 -28.25
N ARG A 113 3.32 -0.71 -28.90
CA ARG A 113 3.22 0.62 -28.29
C ARG A 113 1.86 0.91 -27.61
N PRO A 114 0.70 0.52 -28.17
CA PRO A 114 -0.59 0.71 -27.48
C PRO A 114 -0.73 -0.14 -26.22
N LEU A 115 -0.18 -1.36 -26.23
CA LEU A 115 -0.28 -2.31 -25.11
C LEU A 115 0.70 -1.99 -23.99
N GLN A 116 1.84 -1.33 -24.29
CA GLN A 116 2.85 -0.95 -23.31
C GLN A 116 2.27 -0.19 -22.12
N LEU A 117 1.31 0.72 -22.37
CA LEU A 117 0.63 1.51 -21.34
C LEU A 117 -0.18 0.67 -20.34
N HIS A 118 -0.49 -0.58 -20.69
CA HIS A 118 -1.32 -1.47 -19.90
C HIS A 118 -0.55 -2.66 -19.31
N THR A 119 0.77 -2.74 -19.53
CA THR A 119 1.60 -3.88 -19.11
C THR A 119 1.78 -4.02 -17.59
N PHE A 120 1.50 -2.98 -16.81
CA PHE A 120 1.58 -3.04 -15.35
C PHE A 120 0.53 -3.97 -14.73
N THR A 121 -0.71 -3.94 -15.19
CA THR A 121 -1.77 -4.81 -14.67
C THR A 121 -1.45 -6.30 -14.83
N PRO A 122 -1.08 -6.82 -16.02
CA PRO A 122 -0.75 -8.23 -16.18
C PRO A 122 0.52 -8.63 -15.42
N LEU A 123 1.49 -7.72 -15.21
CA LEU A 123 2.63 -7.97 -14.32
C LEU A 123 2.17 -8.25 -12.88
N TRP A 124 1.31 -7.40 -12.33
CA TRP A 124 0.79 -7.59 -10.97
C TRP A 124 -0.10 -8.83 -10.84
N LEU A 125 -0.97 -9.10 -11.81
CA LEU A 125 -1.79 -10.33 -11.83
C LEU A 125 -0.90 -11.58 -11.87
N SER A 126 0.14 -11.56 -12.70
CA SER A 126 1.12 -12.64 -12.78
C SER A 126 1.82 -12.86 -11.43
N PHE A 127 2.24 -11.77 -10.78
CA PHE A 127 2.82 -11.82 -9.44
C PHE A 127 1.85 -12.43 -8.42
N ILE A 128 0.58 -12.00 -8.38
CA ILE A 128 -0.45 -12.53 -7.48
C ILE A 128 -0.62 -14.04 -7.66
N VAL A 129 -0.70 -14.50 -8.91
CA VAL A 129 -0.83 -15.92 -9.25
C VAL A 129 0.39 -16.69 -8.76
N VAL A 130 1.61 -16.19 -9.00
CA VAL A 130 2.84 -16.83 -8.52
C VAL A 130 2.87 -16.92 -6.99
N MET A 131 2.50 -15.86 -6.26
CA MET A 131 2.49 -15.86 -4.80
C MET A 131 1.47 -16.85 -4.21
N ASN A 132 0.30 -16.98 -4.82
CA ASN A 132 -0.66 -18.02 -4.45
C ASN A 132 -0.12 -19.41 -4.78
N GLY A 133 0.56 -19.58 -5.91
CA GLY A 133 1.20 -20.84 -6.31
C GLY A 133 2.28 -21.27 -5.32
N LEU A 134 3.08 -20.32 -4.82
CA LEU A 134 4.11 -20.58 -3.82
C LEU A 134 3.49 -20.93 -2.46
N SER A 135 2.38 -20.29 -2.09
CA SER A 135 1.61 -20.64 -0.88
C SER A 135 1.05 -22.06 -0.98
N TYR A 136 0.44 -22.39 -2.11
CA TYR A 136 -0.10 -23.72 -2.39
C TYR A 136 1.00 -24.79 -2.39
N ARG A 137 2.16 -24.50 -2.99
CA ARG A 137 3.32 -25.39 -2.98
C ARG A 137 3.75 -25.74 -1.55
N ARG A 138 3.75 -24.76 -0.64
CA ARG A 138 4.20 -24.93 0.75
C ARG A 138 3.17 -25.63 1.63
N ARG A 139 1.89 -25.24 1.55
CA ARG A 139 0.85 -25.69 2.52
C ARG A 139 -0.29 -26.49 1.90
N GLY A 140 -0.39 -26.53 0.58
CA GLY A 140 -1.52 -27.13 -0.12
C GLY A 140 -2.78 -26.28 -0.18
N HIS A 141 -2.67 -25.04 0.30
CA HIS A 141 -3.76 -24.10 0.53
C HIS A 141 -3.28 -22.71 0.11
N CYS A 142 -4.17 -21.90 -0.44
CA CYS A 142 -3.90 -20.52 -0.81
C CYS A 142 -5.18 -19.69 -0.87
N LEU A 143 -5.07 -18.38 -0.59
CA LEU A 143 -6.15 -17.41 -0.64
C LEU A 143 -7.08 -17.55 -1.84
N MET A 144 -6.48 -17.69 -3.03
CA MET A 144 -7.20 -17.76 -4.30
C MET A 144 -8.12 -18.97 -4.40
N LEU A 145 -7.71 -20.13 -3.86
CA LEU A 145 -8.48 -21.37 -3.95
C LEU A 145 -9.40 -21.58 -2.74
N ASP A 146 -8.94 -21.24 -1.54
CA ASP A 146 -9.69 -21.48 -0.31
C ASP A 146 -10.79 -20.42 -0.08
N ARG A 147 -10.61 -19.19 -0.58
CA ARG A 147 -11.55 -18.07 -0.38
C ARG A 147 -11.73 -17.23 -1.66
N PRO A 148 -12.21 -17.82 -2.77
CA PRO A 148 -12.22 -17.17 -4.09
C PRO A 148 -13.07 -15.87 -4.11
N LEU A 149 -14.22 -15.85 -3.44
CA LEU A 149 -15.07 -14.66 -3.40
C LEU A 149 -14.42 -13.50 -2.64
N PHE A 150 -13.79 -13.80 -1.49
CA PHE A 150 -13.02 -12.81 -0.75
C PHE A 150 -11.84 -12.31 -1.58
N PHE A 151 -11.11 -13.22 -2.24
CA PHE A 151 -10.00 -12.89 -3.13
C PHE A 151 -10.43 -11.97 -4.27
N ILE A 152 -11.54 -12.26 -4.95
CA ILE A 152 -12.09 -11.41 -6.03
C ILE A 152 -12.54 -10.05 -5.47
N ALA A 153 -13.14 -10.01 -4.28
CA ALA A 153 -13.55 -8.76 -3.65
C ALA A 153 -12.36 -7.83 -3.31
N LEU A 154 -11.13 -8.36 -3.19
CA LEU A 154 -9.94 -7.52 -2.96
C LEU A 154 -9.70 -6.56 -4.12
N PHE A 155 -10.05 -6.90 -5.36
CA PHE A 155 -9.80 -6.04 -6.51
C PHE A 155 -10.59 -4.73 -6.49
N PRO A 156 -11.94 -4.74 -6.40
CA PRO A 156 -12.71 -3.50 -6.30
C PRO A 156 -12.44 -2.76 -4.98
N VAL A 157 -12.18 -3.46 -3.86
CA VAL A 157 -11.82 -2.82 -2.60
C VAL A 157 -10.45 -2.12 -2.71
N SER A 158 -9.47 -2.73 -3.39
CA SER A 158 -8.16 -2.13 -3.64
C SER A 158 -8.27 -0.90 -4.53
N ALA A 159 -9.13 -0.93 -5.54
CA ALA A 159 -9.41 0.23 -6.39
C ALA A 159 -9.98 1.40 -5.58
N ALA A 160 -10.98 1.14 -4.72
CA ALA A 160 -11.55 2.17 -3.85
C ALA A 160 -10.52 2.68 -2.83
N PHE A 161 -9.77 1.79 -2.20
CA PHE A 161 -8.69 2.12 -1.28
C PHE A 161 -7.65 3.04 -1.93
N TRP A 162 -7.20 2.69 -3.14
CA TRP A 162 -6.18 3.49 -3.83
C TRP A 162 -6.72 4.82 -4.36
N SER A 163 -8.02 4.94 -4.61
CA SER A 163 -8.63 6.22 -4.99
C SER A 163 -8.43 7.30 -3.93
N PHE A 164 -8.35 6.94 -2.64
CA PHE A 164 -7.95 7.86 -1.58
C PHE A 164 -6.49 8.31 -1.72
N PHE A 165 -5.58 7.41 -2.05
CA PHE A 165 -4.17 7.75 -2.26
C PHE A 165 -3.99 8.64 -3.48
N GLU A 166 -4.72 8.38 -4.57
CA GLU A 166 -4.71 9.22 -5.76
C GLU A 166 -5.27 10.63 -5.46
N TYR A 167 -6.27 10.72 -4.60
CA TYR A 167 -6.78 11.99 -4.10
C TYR A 167 -5.75 12.71 -3.22
N LEU A 168 -5.17 12.04 -2.22
CA LEU A 168 -4.16 12.62 -1.33
C LEU A 168 -2.90 13.06 -2.09
N ASN A 169 -2.55 12.34 -3.15
CA ASN A 169 -1.40 12.65 -3.99
C ASN A 169 -1.51 14.01 -4.67
N ARG A 170 -2.72 14.53 -4.87
CA ARG A 170 -2.92 15.88 -5.46
C ARG A 170 -2.32 16.99 -4.59
N PHE A 171 -2.17 16.75 -3.29
CA PHE A 171 -1.65 17.74 -2.34
C PHE A 171 -0.13 17.69 -2.21
N VAL A 172 0.50 16.56 -2.53
CA VAL A 172 1.92 16.32 -2.29
C VAL A 172 2.72 16.02 -3.57
N GLU A 173 2.03 15.64 -4.65
CA GLU A 173 2.60 15.26 -5.95
C GLU A 173 3.75 14.23 -5.85
N ASN A 174 3.61 13.24 -4.97
CA ASN A 174 4.59 12.15 -4.81
C ASN A 174 4.79 11.36 -6.11
N TRP A 175 3.75 11.23 -6.92
CA TRP A 175 3.83 10.69 -8.27
C TRP A 175 3.02 11.52 -9.27
N SER A 176 3.44 11.51 -10.52
CA SER A 176 2.73 12.14 -11.64
C SER A 176 2.74 11.23 -12.85
N TYR A 177 1.64 11.20 -13.59
CA TYR A 177 1.59 10.51 -14.88
C TYR A 177 2.09 11.44 -15.97
N VAL A 178 3.02 10.96 -16.81
CA VAL A 178 3.55 11.75 -17.93
C VAL A 178 2.55 11.82 -19.09
N LEU A 179 1.79 10.75 -19.31
CA LEU A 179 0.82 10.63 -20.40
C LEU A 179 -0.62 10.75 -19.87
N ILE A 180 -0.95 11.93 -19.32
CA ILE A 180 -2.27 12.20 -18.75
C ILE A 180 -3.30 12.29 -19.88
N PRO A 181 -4.38 11.49 -19.82
CA PRO A 181 -5.50 11.62 -20.75
C PRO A 181 -6.18 12.97 -20.60
N SER A 182 -6.69 13.55 -21.70
CA SER A 182 -7.51 14.77 -21.61
C SER A 182 -8.84 14.57 -20.86
N SER A 183 -9.38 13.34 -20.89
CA SER A 183 -10.63 12.97 -20.22
C SER A 183 -10.39 12.32 -18.86
N GLY A 184 -11.12 12.80 -17.84
CA GLY A 184 -11.19 12.18 -16.51
C GLY A 184 -11.57 10.70 -16.54
N TRP A 185 -12.48 10.32 -17.44
CA TRP A 185 -12.91 8.94 -17.59
C TRP A 185 -11.80 8.05 -18.16
N SER A 186 -11.11 8.53 -19.20
CA SER A 186 -9.98 7.81 -19.78
C SER A 186 -8.78 7.73 -18.84
N TYR A 187 -8.63 8.69 -17.93
CA TYR A 187 -7.67 8.64 -16.84
C TYR A 187 -8.06 7.58 -15.81
N PHE A 188 -9.31 7.60 -15.34
CA PHE A 188 -9.83 6.64 -14.35
C PHE A 188 -9.63 5.19 -14.80
N TRP A 189 -10.00 4.86 -16.04
CA TRP A 189 -9.85 3.50 -16.57
C TRP A 189 -8.41 3.09 -16.85
N ARG A 190 -7.48 4.04 -17.00
CA ARG A 190 -6.06 3.74 -17.16
C ARG A 190 -5.35 3.56 -15.83
N ALA A 191 -5.67 4.39 -14.84
CA ALA A 191 -5.04 4.36 -13.53
C ALA A 191 -5.57 3.22 -12.64
N THR A 192 -6.88 2.96 -12.67
CA THR A 192 -7.53 2.01 -11.74
C THR A 192 -7.06 0.55 -11.85
N PRO A 193 -6.90 -0.04 -13.06
CA PRO A 193 -6.55 -1.46 -13.18
C PRO A 193 -5.29 -1.90 -12.41
N PRO A 194 -4.11 -1.25 -12.56
CA PRO A 194 -2.93 -1.65 -11.78
C PRO A 194 -3.16 -1.49 -10.27
N PHE A 195 -3.86 -0.45 -9.84
CA PHE A 195 -4.13 -0.20 -8.41
C PHE A 195 -5.13 -1.17 -7.78
N SER A 196 -6.05 -1.72 -8.58
CA SER A 196 -6.96 -2.76 -8.12
C SER A 196 -6.24 -4.04 -7.68
N THR A 197 -4.97 -4.22 -8.06
CA THR A 197 -4.22 -5.45 -7.73
C THR A 197 -3.51 -5.42 -6.37
N VAL A 198 -3.35 -4.24 -5.75
CA VAL A 198 -2.46 -4.04 -4.60
C VAL A 198 -2.86 -4.90 -3.40
N LEU A 199 -4.13 -4.88 -2.97
CA LEU A 199 -4.55 -5.67 -1.80
C LEU A 199 -4.44 -7.18 -2.04
N ALA A 200 -4.79 -7.65 -3.25
CA ALA A 200 -4.62 -9.05 -3.62
C ALA A 200 -3.14 -9.47 -3.59
N ALA A 201 -2.24 -8.63 -4.09
CA ALA A 201 -0.79 -8.86 -4.05
C ALA A 201 -0.25 -8.91 -2.62
N VAL A 202 -0.66 -7.95 -1.77
CA VAL A 202 -0.25 -7.87 -0.36
C VAL A 202 -0.74 -9.09 0.42
N LEU A 203 -2.02 -9.45 0.33
CA LEU A 203 -2.55 -10.58 1.10
C LEU A 203 -2.02 -11.93 0.61
N SER A 204 -1.82 -12.10 -0.70
CA SER A 204 -1.21 -13.33 -1.26
C SER A 204 0.25 -13.48 -0.79
N THR A 205 0.99 -12.37 -0.74
CA THR A 205 2.38 -12.35 -0.24
C THR A 205 2.42 -12.60 1.26
N ARG A 206 1.56 -11.94 2.02
CA ARG A 206 1.42 -12.15 3.48
C ARG A 206 1.15 -13.61 3.80
N GLU A 207 0.26 -14.25 3.04
CA GLU A 207 -0.06 -15.65 3.23
C GLU A 207 1.14 -16.57 2.97
N TRP A 208 1.91 -16.30 1.92
CA TRP A 208 3.14 -17.04 1.64
C TRP A 208 4.18 -16.85 2.76
N VAL A 209 4.42 -15.61 3.17
CA VAL A 209 5.38 -15.23 4.23
C VAL A 209 4.98 -15.87 5.57
N ASN A 210 3.71 -15.82 5.96
CA ASN A 210 3.21 -16.45 7.18
C ASN A 210 3.24 -17.98 7.13
N GLY A 211 3.34 -18.57 5.95
CA GLY A 211 3.57 -20.01 5.80
C GLY A 211 4.98 -20.45 6.21
N MET A 212 5.93 -19.53 6.39
CA MET A 212 7.30 -19.84 6.81
C MET A 212 7.36 -19.95 8.34
N ALA A 213 7.73 -21.12 8.87
CA ALA A 213 7.78 -21.39 10.31
C ALA A 213 8.64 -20.37 11.08
N TRP A 214 9.80 -20.01 10.52
CA TRP A 214 10.69 -19.02 11.13
C TRP A 214 10.09 -17.61 11.20
N VAL A 215 9.11 -17.28 10.35
CA VAL A 215 8.36 -16.01 10.42
C VAL A 215 7.23 -16.15 11.44
N SER A 216 6.36 -17.15 11.27
CA SER A 216 5.20 -17.34 12.12
C SER A 216 5.59 -17.53 13.59
N ASP A 217 6.58 -18.36 13.88
CA ASP A 217 6.98 -18.67 15.25
C ASP A 217 8.06 -17.70 15.75
N GLY A 218 8.93 -17.24 14.85
CA GLY A 218 10.01 -16.32 15.19
C GLY A 218 9.51 -14.94 15.60
N PHE A 219 8.42 -14.44 15.03
CA PHE A 219 7.96 -13.05 15.25
C PHE A 219 6.69 -12.92 16.10
N ARG A 220 5.87 -13.97 16.27
CA ARG A 220 4.54 -13.91 16.93
C ARG A 220 4.50 -13.31 18.34
N LYS A 221 5.59 -13.43 19.11
CA LYS A 221 5.68 -12.92 20.50
C LYS A 221 6.79 -11.89 20.69
N TRP A 222 7.37 -11.36 19.62
CA TRP A 222 8.58 -10.56 19.75
C TRP A 222 8.30 -9.12 20.17
N VAL A 223 7.51 -8.39 19.38
CA VAL A 223 7.10 -7.02 19.69
C VAL A 223 5.59 -7.00 19.75
N ARG A 224 5.03 -6.60 20.89
CA ARG A 224 3.60 -6.34 21.06
C ARG A 224 3.47 -4.88 21.42
N ILE A 225 2.87 -4.11 20.52
CA ILE A 225 2.57 -2.70 20.77
C ILE A 225 1.13 -2.65 21.27
N ASP A 226 0.95 -2.69 22.58
CA ASP A 226 -0.39 -2.62 23.17
C ASP A 226 -0.91 -1.16 23.15
N LEU A 227 -1.46 -0.77 22.01
CA LEU A 227 -2.13 0.52 21.83
C LEU A 227 -3.48 0.60 22.59
N ARG A 228 -4.01 -0.52 23.11
CA ARG A 228 -5.28 -0.51 23.87
C ARG A 228 -5.15 0.22 25.21
N ARG A 229 -3.94 0.29 25.76
CA ARG A 229 -3.73 0.71 27.16
C ARG A 229 -3.92 2.20 27.44
N SER A 230 -4.09 3.05 26.44
CA SER A 230 -4.45 4.44 26.69
C SER A 230 -5.23 5.05 25.53
N ARG A 231 -6.53 5.24 25.73
CA ARG A 231 -7.35 6.08 24.85
C ARG A 231 -6.72 7.46 24.63
N ALA A 232 -5.98 7.99 25.62
CA ALA A 232 -5.26 9.24 25.48
C ALA A 232 -4.15 9.16 24.42
N TRP A 233 -3.37 8.07 24.38
CA TRP A 233 -2.37 7.88 23.31
C TRP A 233 -3.02 7.75 21.94
N ALA A 234 -4.13 7.00 21.82
CA ALA A 234 -4.88 6.91 20.57
C ALA A 234 -5.40 8.28 20.12
N SER A 235 -5.89 9.12 21.05
CA SER A 235 -6.30 10.50 20.75
C SER A 235 -5.14 11.38 20.30
N VAL A 236 -3.99 11.33 20.99
CA VAL A 236 -2.80 12.11 20.61
C VAL A 236 -2.32 11.73 19.21
N VAL A 237 -2.25 10.42 18.93
CA VAL A 237 -1.83 9.90 17.63
C VAL A 237 -2.85 10.26 16.53
N LEU A 238 -4.15 10.19 16.82
CA LEU A 238 -5.20 10.62 15.89
C LEU A 238 -5.09 12.11 15.56
N VAL A 239 -4.91 12.96 16.57
CA VAL A 239 -4.73 14.40 16.40
C VAL A 239 -3.45 14.69 15.62
N GLY A 240 -2.34 14.04 15.95
CA GLY A 240 -1.08 14.18 15.22
C GLY A 240 -1.20 13.79 13.75
N ALA A 241 -1.87 12.67 13.44
CA ALA A 241 -2.14 12.26 12.07
C ALA A 241 -3.07 13.24 11.34
N GLY A 242 -4.09 13.76 12.03
CA GLY A 242 -5.00 14.77 11.49
C GLY A 242 -4.30 16.10 11.19
N LEU A 243 -3.48 16.61 12.12
CA LEU A 243 -2.64 17.79 11.91
C LEU A 243 -1.62 17.56 10.81
N GLY A 244 -1.09 16.34 10.69
CA GLY A 244 -0.24 15.92 9.59
C GLY A 244 -0.93 16.04 8.23
N LEU A 245 -2.15 15.50 8.10
CA LEU A 245 -2.98 15.61 6.90
C LEU A 245 -3.39 17.05 6.59
N LEU A 246 -3.66 17.87 7.60
CA LEU A 246 -3.87 19.30 7.41
C LEU A 246 -2.58 19.94 6.88
N GLY A 247 -1.45 19.62 7.50
CA GLY A 247 -0.15 20.15 7.17
C GLY A 247 0.32 19.80 5.76
N ILE A 248 -0.10 18.68 5.14
CA ILE A 248 0.31 18.37 3.76
C ILE A 248 -0.19 19.43 2.76
N GLY A 249 -1.32 20.09 3.03
CA GLY A 249 -1.83 21.18 2.20
C GLY A 249 -1.09 22.52 2.39
N VAL A 250 -0.25 22.63 3.42
CA VAL A 250 0.54 23.83 3.75
C VAL A 250 2.02 23.64 3.45
N TRP A 251 2.59 22.50 3.88
CA TRP A 251 4.01 22.16 3.77
C TRP A 251 4.21 20.79 3.11
N PRO A 252 3.78 20.61 1.84
CA PRO A 252 3.86 19.32 1.16
C PRO A 252 5.28 18.77 1.12
N ASN A 253 6.29 19.61 0.88
CA ASN A 253 7.70 19.20 0.83
C ASN A 253 8.25 18.56 2.11
N HIS A 254 7.66 18.85 3.26
CA HIS A 254 8.11 18.30 4.55
C HIS A 254 7.25 17.14 5.02
N LEU A 255 5.94 17.20 4.72
CA LEU A 255 4.94 16.27 5.26
C LEU A 255 4.45 15.24 4.23
N PHE A 256 5.03 15.21 3.02
CA PHE A 256 4.64 14.31 1.93
C PHE A 256 4.59 12.82 2.32
N SER A 257 5.42 12.40 3.28
CA SER A 257 5.49 11.01 3.75
C SER A 257 4.27 10.61 4.58
N LEU A 258 3.58 11.57 5.20
CA LEU A 258 2.40 11.32 6.03
C LEU A 258 1.20 10.84 5.21
N LEU A 259 1.13 11.14 3.91
CA LEU A 259 0.15 10.55 3.00
C LEU A 259 0.12 9.02 3.09
N TRP A 260 1.29 8.37 3.26
CA TRP A 260 1.40 6.91 3.29
C TRP A 260 0.97 6.30 4.62
N ILE A 261 1.22 7.02 5.71
CA ILE A 261 1.12 6.48 7.08
C ILE A 261 -0.20 6.90 7.75
N ALA A 262 -0.67 8.13 7.50
CA ALA A 262 -1.83 8.71 8.17
C ALA A 262 -3.12 7.88 8.00
N PRO A 263 -3.49 7.34 6.82
CA PRO A 263 -4.71 6.54 6.70
C PRO A 263 -4.75 5.33 7.63
N LEU A 264 -3.62 4.62 7.74
CA LEU A 264 -3.50 3.47 8.64
C LEU A 264 -3.53 3.92 10.10
N VAL A 265 -2.76 4.95 10.45
CA VAL A 265 -2.68 5.44 11.83
C VAL A 265 -4.03 5.97 12.33
N ILE A 266 -4.79 6.68 11.49
CA ILE A 266 -6.14 7.15 11.81
C ILE A 266 -7.07 5.96 12.03
N LEU A 267 -7.06 4.98 11.12
CA LEU A 267 -7.90 3.78 11.26
C LEU A 267 -7.62 3.05 12.58
N LEU A 268 -6.35 2.83 12.93
CA LEU A 268 -5.94 2.15 14.16
C LEU A 268 -6.31 2.95 15.41
N SER A 269 -6.15 4.27 15.37
CA SER A 269 -6.50 5.15 16.48
C SER A 269 -8.01 5.15 16.71
N LEU A 270 -8.80 5.22 15.64
CA LEU A 270 -10.26 5.09 15.73
C LEU A 270 -10.66 3.71 16.27
N GLN A 271 -10.05 2.61 15.79
CA GLN A 271 -10.30 1.28 16.34
C GLN A 271 -10.03 1.22 17.85
N ALA A 272 -8.91 1.76 18.32
CA ALA A 272 -8.58 1.82 19.74
C ALA A 272 -9.60 2.66 20.55
N LEU A 273 -10.02 3.82 20.03
CA LEU A 273 -11.02 4.68 20.67
C LEU A 273 -12.41 4.04 20.73
N PHE A 274 -12.81 3.29 19.71
CA PHE A 274 -14.06 2.53 19.69
C PHE A 274 -14.01 1.21 20.49
N GLY A 275 -12.83 0.85 21.03
CA GLY A 275 -12.60 -0.38 21.79
C GLY A 275 -12.59 -1.65 20.93
N GLU A 276 -12.27 -1.53 19.65
CA GLU A 276 -12.18 -2.65 18.70
C GLU A 276 -10.81 -3.33 18.75
N GLU A 277 -10.76 -4.58 18.27
CA GLU A 277 -9.48 -5.24 18.01
C GLU A 277 -8.80 -4.58 16.81
N ASN A 278 -7.49 -4.34 16.93
CA ASN A 278 -6.65 -3.86 15.84
C ASN A 278 -5.58 -4.92 15.52
N ILE A 279 -4.77 -4.67 14.50
CA ILE A 279 -3.75 -5.62 14.01
C ILE A 279 -2.52 -5.76 14.92
N PHE A 280 -2.44 -4.99 16.01
CA PHE A 280 -1.30 -4.91 16.94
C PHE A 280 -1.59 -5.49 18.32
#